data_AF-A0A8R1WBZ0-F1
#
_entry.id   AF-A0A8R1WBZ0-F1
#
_cell.length_a   1.000
_cell.length_b   1.000
_cell.length_c   1.000
_cell.angle_alpha   90.00
_cell.angle_beta   90.00
_cell.angle_gamma   90.00
#
_symmetry.space_group_name_H-M   'P 1'
#
loop_
_entity.id
_entity.type
_entity.pdbx_description
1 polymer ?
#
loop_
_entity_poly.entity_id
_entity_poly.type
_entity_poly.pdbx_seq_one_letter_code
_entity_poly.pdbx_strand_id
1 'polypeptide(L)'
;MKSVASLQCVYFMLFIIIICTVRFGRCAPQNKDNVTNKIVFPLVDQSKATETYYSAAEMCSEYSKLIYSYIKDPVLLLGHDHIIKVKDCHDVLTLIVNGTRADPKEFPHMALLGYNKNPKSNAWACGGSLISNRWILSAAHCEKLDDKLV
;
A
#
# COMPACT_ATOMS: atom_id res chain seq x y z
N MET A 1 45.25 -28.15 26.79
CA MET A 1 44.61 -28.02 25.47
C MET A 1 43.25 -27.35 25.65
N LYS A 2 43.20 -26.02 25.53
CA LYS A 2 41.98 -25.21 25.71
C LYS A 2 41.58 -24.65 24.34
N SER A 3 40.26 -24.63 24.08
CA SER A 3 39.59 -23.68 23.18
C SER A 3 39.76 -23.85 21.66
N VAL A 4 39.28 -24.97 21.08
CA VAL A 4 38.96 -25.04 19.64
C VAL A 4 37.47 -24.70 19.38
N ALA A 5 36.60 -24.83 20.40
CA ALA A 5 35.16 -24.56 20.29
C ALA A 5 34.77 -23.06 20.26
N SER A 6 35.66 -22.14 20.63
CA SER A 6 35.35 -20.69 20.61
C SER A 6 35.51 -20.07 19.21
N LEU A 7 36.40 -20.61 18.37
CA LEU A 7 36.71 -20.02 17.07
C LEU A 7 35.58 -20.25 16.05
N GLN A 8 34.90 -21.40 16.12
CA GLN A 8 33.71 -21.67 15.31
C GLN A 8 32.52 -20.77 15.67
N CYS A 9 32.35 -20.41 16.95
CA CYS A 9 31.31 -19.47 17.38
C CYS A 9 31.56 -18.04 16.89
N VAL A 10 32.82 -17.56 16.92
CA VAL A 10 33.17 -16.23 16.41
C VAL A 10 33.00 -16.16 14.89
N TYR A 11 33.37 -17.23 14.18
CA TYR A 11 33.23 -17.29 12.72
C TYR A 11 31.76 -17.36 12.28
N PHE A 12 30.91 -18.10 13.01
CA PHE A 12 29.47 -18.16 12.73
C PHE A 12 28.76 -16.84 13.03
N MET A 13 29.16 -16.13 14.09
CA MET A 13 28.64 -14.79 14.40
C MET A 13 29.07 -13.76 13.35
N LEU A 14 30.32 -13.80 12.87
CA LEU A 14 30.75 -12.93 11.75
C LEU A 14 30.02 -13.26 10.44
N PHE A 15 29.77 -14.54 10.13
CA PHE A 15 29.01 -14.93 8.94
C PHE A 15 27.56 -14.42 8.99
N ILE A 16 26.89 -14.47 10.15
CA ILE A 16 25.53 -13.92 10.31
C ILE A 16 25.52 -12.39 10.19
N ILE A 17 26.53 -11.69 10.74
CA ILE A 17 26.66 -10.23 10.62
C ILE A 17 26.92 -9.82 9.16
N ILE A 18 27.73 -10.58 8.42
CA ILE A 18 27.97 -10.36 6.99
C ILE A 18 26.66 -10.62 6.21
N ILE A 19 25.94 -11.72 6.45
CA ILE A 19 24.66 -11.99 5.77
C ILE A 19 23.59 -10.92 6.08
N CYS A 20 23.56 -10.37 7.31
CA CYS A 20 22.63 -9.31 7.70
C CYS A 20 22.98 -7.91 7.16
N THR A 21 24.24 -7.66 6.78
CA THR A 21 24.68 -6.34 6.29
C THR A 21 24.72 -6.23 4.76
N VAL A 22 24.76 -7.34 4.02
CA VAL A 22 24.75 -7.32 2.53
C VAL A 22 23.45 -7.75 1.85
N ARG A 23 22.33 -7.92 2.56
CA ARG A 23 21.00 -7.90 1.91
C ARG A 23 20.41 -6.49 1.92
N PHE A 24 21.09 -5.59 1.22
CA PHE A 24 20.45 -4.42 0.60
C PHE A 24 19.36 -4.92 -0.35
N GLY A 25 18.12 -4.83 0.12
CA GLY A 25 16.91 -4.95 -0.69
C GLY A 25 15.98 -3.80 -0.34
N ARG A 26 16.48 -2.56 -0.49
CA ARG A 26 15.62 -1.37 -0.54
C ARG A 26 14.79 -1.45 -1.81
N CYS A 27 13.50 -1.77 -1.68
CA CYS A 27 12.47 -1.24 -2.58
C CYS A 27 11.95 0.05 -1.91
N ALA A 28 11.84 1.22 -2.52
CA ALA A 28 11.80 1.58 -3.93
C ALA A 28 12.48 2.94 -4.17
N PRO A 29 12.94 3.21 -5.42
CA PRO A 29 13.35 4.54 -5.84
C PRO A 29 12.14 5.49 -5.83
N GLN A 30 12.28 6.64 -5.17
CA GLN A 30 11.41 7.78 -5.44
C GLN A 30 11.84 8.33 -6.79
N ASN A 31 11.06 8.01 -7.81
CA ASN A 31 11.19 8.68 -9.09
C ASN A 31 10.81 10.16 -8.88
N LYS A 32 11.83 11.02 -8.80
CA LYS A 32 11.68 12.49 -8.81
C LYS A 32 11.62 12.96 -10.27
N ASP A 33 10.62 12.48 -10.99
CA ASP A 33 10.19 13.14 -12.20
C ASP A 33 9.24 14.25 -11.77
N ASN A 34 9.57 15.48 -12.15
CA ASN A 34 8.79 16.68 -11.93
C ASN A 34 7.44 16.62 -12.67
N VAL A 35 6.55 15.75 -12.22
CA VAL A 35 5.15 15.77 -12.57
C VAL A 35 4.47 16.61 -11.49
N THR A 36 4.48 17.92 -11.70
CA THR A 36 3.52 18.86 -11.12
C THR A 36 2.10 18.62 -11.66
N ASN A 37 1.67 17.37 -11.79
CA ASN A 37 0.26 17.08 -11.65
C ASN A 37 0.07 16.92 -10.16
N LYS A 38 -0.37 18.01 -9.52
CA LYS A 38 -0.98 17.92 -8.21
C LYS A 38 -1.93 16.72 -8.28
N ILE A 39 -1.57 15.61 -7.64
CA ILE A 39 -2.57 14.72 -7.10
C ILE A 39 -3.22 15.58 -6.04
N VAL A 40 -4.20 16.37 -6.48
CA VAL A 40 -5.18 16.97 -5.61
C VAL A 40 -5.97 15.75 -5.12
N PHE A 41 -5.45 15.08 -4.09
CA PHE A 41 -6.35 14.71 -3.01
C PHE A 41 -7.16 15.96 -2.75
N PRO A 42 -8.50 15.91 -2.76
CA PRO A 42 -9.30 17.10 -2.55
C PRO A 42 -8.66 17.82 -1.38
N LEU A 43 -8.06 18.99 -1.67
CA LEU A 43 -7.51 19.83 -0.63
C LEU A 43 -8.72 20.05 0.25
N VAL A 44 -8.72 19.44 1.44
CA VAL A 44 -9.73 19.72 2.43
C VAL A 44 -9.64 21.22 2.60
N ASP A 45 -10.61 21.91 2.00
CA ASP A 45 -10.73 23.34 2.11
C ASP A 45 -11.01 23.60 3.58
N GLN A 46 -9.97 23.99 4.31
CA GLN A 46 -10.04 24.22 5.75
C GLN A 46 -11.03 25.36 6.09
N SER A 47 -11.49 26.11 5.09
CA SER A 47 -12.52 27.15 5.28
C SER A 47 -13.95 26.61 5.32
N LYS A 48 -14.15 25.30 5.08
CA LYS A 48 -15.46 24.63 5.16
C LYS A 48 -15.36 23.31 5.91
N ALA A 49 -14.80 23.35 7.12
CA ALA A 49 -14.85 22.23 8.07
C ALA A 49 -16.27 22.04 8.68
N THR A 50 -17.29 21.95 7.84
CA THR A 50 -18.49 21.19 8.20
C THR A 50 -18.13 19.74 7.93
N GLU A 51 -18.08 18.91 8.96
CA GLU A 51 -17.86 17.47 8.84
C GLU A 51 -18.96 16.84 7.97
N THR A 52 -18.79 16.85 6.66
CA THR A 52 -19.66 16.10 5.77
C THR A 52 -19.32 14.62 5.93
N TYR A 53 -20.08 13.96 6.79
CA TYR A 53 -20.06 12.52 6.95
C TYR A 53 -20.61 11.89 5.66
N TYR A 54 -19.72 11.35 4.83
CA TYR A 54 -20.09 10.62 3.62
C TYR A 54 -20.29 9.14 3.94
N SER A 55 -21.35 8.56 3.40
CA SER A 55 -21.60 7.12 3.44
C SER A 55 -20.52 6.36 2.68
N ALA A 56 -20.23 5.13 3.11
CA ALA A 56 -19.32 4.24 2.38
C ALA A 56 -19.75 4.04 0.91
N ALA A 57 -21.06 4.09 0.63
CA ALA A 57 -21.59 3.99 -0.74
C ALA A 57 -21.25 5.22 -1.60
N GLU A 58 -21.29 6.42 -1.01
CA GLU A 58 -20.93 7.67 -1.70
C GLU A 58 -19.42 7.69 -1.99
N MET A 59 -18.61 7.33 -0.99
CA MET A 59 -17.17 7.23 -1.14
C MET A 59 -16.77 6.16 -2.16
N CYS A 60 -17.48 5.04 -2.22
CA CYS A 60 -17.30 4.03 -3.26
C CYS A 60 -17.50 4.63 -4.66
N SER A 61 -18.55 5.44 -4.83
CA SER A 61 -18.85 6.11 -6.10
C SER A 61 -17.74 7.09 -6.49
N GLU A 62 -17.19 7.82 -5.52
CA GLU A 62 -16.06 8.72 -5.75
C GLU A 62 -14.76 7.96 -6.08
N TYR A 63 -14.40 6.95 -5.29
CA TYR A 63 -13.19 6.16 -5.52
C TYR A 63 -13.25 5.34 -6.81
N SER A 64 -14.46 4.95 -7.25
CA SER A 64 -14.64 4.27 -8.55
C SER A 64 -14.19 5.13 -9.74
N LYS A 65 -14.11 6.46 -9.58
CA LYS A 65 -13.64 7.35 -10.65
C LYS A 65 -12.11 7.31 -10.80
N LEU A 66 -11.38 6.86 -9.78
CA LEU A 66 -9.92 6.82 -9.76
C LEU A 66 -9.33 5.67 -10.59
N ILE A 67 -10.15 4.70 -11.02
CA ILE A 67 -9.70 3.56 -11.83
C ILE A 67 -9.55 3.89 -13.32
N TYR A 68 -9.83 5.13 -13.73
CA TYR A 68 -9.80 5.51 -15.12
C TYR A 68 -8.53 6.29 -15.46
N SER A 69 -7.87 5.86 -16.52
CA SER A 69 -6.67 6.50 -17.06
C SER A 69 -6.97 7.17 -18.39
N TYR A 70 -6.23 8.22 -18.70
CA TYR A 70 -6.39 9.02 -19.90
C TYR A 70 -5.21 8.76 -20.84
N ILE A 71 -5.48 8.11 -21.98
CA ILE A 71 -4.45 7.74 -22.95
C ILE A 71 -4.69 8.53 -24.23
N LYS A 72 -3.60 8.98 -24.88
CA LYS A 72 -3.68 9.55 -26.22
C LYS A 72 -4.16 8.49 -27.20
N ASP A 73 -5.13 8.84 -28.03
CA ASP A 73 -5.64 7.93 -29.05
C ASP A 73 -4.48 7.41 -29.92
N PRO A 74 -4.28 6.08 -30.00
CA PRO A 74 -3.23 5.51 -30.84
C PRO A 74 -3.48 5.71 -32.34
N VAL A 75 -4.70 6.12 -32.73
CA VAL A 75 -5.00 6.49 -34.11
C VAL A 75 -4.42 7.89 -34.37
N LEU A 76 -3.40 7.95 -35.22
CA LEU A 76 -2.72 9.16 -35.69
C LEU A 76 -3.64 10.01 -36.61
N LEU A 77 -4.80 10.44 -36.12
CA LEU A 77 -5.62 11.42 -36.80
C LEU A 77 -4.86 12.76 -36.83
N LEU A 78 -4.48 13.16 -38.03
CA LEU A 78 -3.80 14.44 -38.29
C LEU A 78 -4.65 15.59 -37.71
N GLY A 79 -4.19 16.17 -36.61
CA GLY A 79 -4.69 17.47 -36.10
C GLY A 79 -5.62 17.44 -34.88
N HIS A 80 -5.90 16.30 -34.25
CA HIS A 80 -6.64 16.26 -32.98
C HIS A 80 -5.98 15.31 -31.97
N ASP A 81 -5.39 15.86 -30.91
CA ASP A 81 -4.97 15.12 -29.71
C ASP A 81 -6.23 14.65 -28.96
N HIS A 82 -6.82 13.54 -29.41
CA HIS A 82 -7.96 12.94 -28.73
C HIS A 82 -7.47 12.13 -27.53
N ILE A 83 -8.03 12.41 -26.35
CA ILE A 83 -7.71 11.69 -25.11
C ILE A 83 -8.87 10.77 -24.77
N ILE A 84 -8.62 9.46 -24.75
CA ILE A 84 -9.63 8.45 -24.43
C ILE A 84 -9.56 8.11 -22.94
N LYS A 85 -10.72 8.06 -22.28
CA LYS A 85 -10.87 7.54 -20.93
C LYS A 85 -10.95 6.01 -20.97
N VAL A 86 -9.88 5.35 -20.56
CA VAL A 86 -9.83 3.88 -20.47
C VAL A 86 -9.97 3.44 -19.03
N LYS A 87 -10.57 2.27 -18.81
CA LYS A 87 -10.63 1.65 -17.49
C LYS A 87 -9.29 0.95 -17.24
N ASP A 88 -8.56 1.43 -16.25
CA ASP A 88 -7.28 0.89 -15.80
C ASP A 88 -7.53 -0.04 -14.61
N CYS A 89 -8.15 -1.16 -14.90
CA CYS A 89 -8.36 -2.23 -13.93
C CYS A 89 -7.81 -3.54 -14.46
N HIS A 90 -7.22 -4.33 -13.58
CA HIS A 90 -6.81 -5.68 -13.93
C HIS A 90 -8.07 -6.54 -14.12
N ASP A 91 -8.15 -7.27 -15.24
CA ASP A 91 -9.22 -8.24 -15.43
C ASP A 91 -9.08 -9.35 -14.38
N VAL A 92 -10.17 -9.62 -13.67
CA VAL A 92 -10.20 -10.64 -12.62
C VAL A 92 -10.23 -12.00 -13.30
N LEU A 93 -9.08 -12.69 -13.31
CA LEU A 93 -9.03 -14.09 -13.74
C LEU A 93 -9.89 -14.92 -12.77
N THR A 94 -10.73 -15.80 -13.31
CA THR A 94 -11.64 -16.64 -12.53
C THR A 94 -10.90 -17.67 -11.67
N LEU A 95 -9.63 -17.93 -11.96
CA LEU A 95 -8.76 -18.81 -11.20
C LEU A 95 -7.50 -18.08 -10.75
N ILE A 96 -7.42 -17.78 -9.45
CA ILE A 96 -6.21 -17.23 -8.83
C ILE A 96 -5.26 -18.38 -8.53
N VAL A 97 -4.37 -18.67 -9.49
CA VAL A 97 -3.26 -19.61 -9.31
C VAL A 97 -1.94 -18.89 -9.49
N ASN A 98 -0.97 -19.21 -8.65
CA ASN A 98 0.41 -18.72 -8.75
C ASN A 98 0.56 -17.18 -8.67
N GLY A 99 -0.04 -16.57 -7.65
CA GLY A 99 -0.03 -15.12 -7.45
C GLY A 99 1.36 -14.50 -7.39
N THR A 100 1.47 -13.25 -7.85
CA THR A 100 2.70 -12.44 -7.83
C THR A 100 2.62 -11.37 -6.74
N ARG A 101 3.77 -10.76 -6.43
CA ARG A 101 3.80 -9.60 -5.55
C ARG A 101 3.06 -8.44 -6.22
N ALA A 102 2.14 -7.82 -5.49
CA ALA A 102 1.42 -6.65 -5.98
C ALA A 102 2.35 -5.45 -6.20
N ASP A 103 2.09 -4.70 -7.26
CA ASP A 103 2.80 -3.46 -7.56
C ASP A 103 2.39 -2.32 -6.61
N PRO A 104 3.28 -1.33 -6.39
CA PRO A 104 2.92 -0.17 -5.60
C PRO A 104 1.68 0.52 -6.18
N LYS A 105 0.67 0.74 -5.32
CA LYS A 105 -0.64 1.34 -5.65
C LYS A 105 -1.56 0.47 -6.52
N GLU A 106 -1.27 -0.81 -6.73
CA GLU A 106 -2.20 -1.71 -7.44
C GLU A 106 -3.52 -1.89 -6.67
N PHE A 107 -3.44 -2.01 -5.33
CA PHE A 107 -4.59 -2.10 -4.43
C PHE A 107 -4.60 -0.93 -3.44
N PRO A 108 -5.00 0.28 -3.86
CA PRO A 108 -4.84 1.50 -3.05
C PRO A 108 -5.76 1.54 -1.83
N HIS A 109 -6.81 0.73 -1.80
CA HIS A 109 -7.73 0.59 -0.68
C HIS A 109 -7.21 -0.35 0.41
N MET A 110 -6.16 -1.13 0.16
CA MET A 110 -5.62 -2.10 1.11
C MET A 110 -4.98 -1.38 2.31
N ALA A 111 -5.46 -1.70 3.51
CA ALA A 111 -4.93 -1.20 4.77
C ALA A 111 -4.26 -2.33 5.57
N LEU A 112 -3.20 -1.99 6.28
CA LEU A 112 -2.48 -2.90 7.19
C LEU A 112 -2.69 -2.43 8.63
N LEU A 113 -3.21 -3.31 9.48
CA LEU A 113 -3.56 -3.02 10.87
C LEU A 113 -2.47 -3.54 11.81
N GLY A 114 -1.95 -2.64 12.64
CA GLY A 114 -0.90 -2.91 13.62
C GLY A 114 -1.35 -2.60 15.04
N TYR A 115 -0.96 -3.44 16.00
CA TYR A 115 -1.50 -3.39 17.36
C TYR A 115 -0.55 -2.82 18.43
N ASN A 116 0.71 -2.58 18.05
CA ASN A 116 1.70 -2.02 18.96
C ASN A 116 1.76 -0.50 18.84
N LYS A 117 1.99 0.18 19.97
CA LYS A 117 2.23 1.62 20.03
C LYS A 117 3.54 2.02 19.34
N ASN A 118 4.48 1.10 19.20
CA ASN A 118 5.73 1.34 18.47
C ASN A 118 5.58 0.93 16.99
N PRO A 119 5.52 1.88 16.04
CA PRO A 119 5.40 1.58 14.61
C PRO A 119 6.64 0.86 14.03
N LYS A 120 7.77 0.84 14.75
CA LYS A 120 8.97 0.06 14.37
C LYS A 120 8.89 -1.39 14.80
N SER A 121 7.99 -1.73 15.71
CA SER A 121 7.70 -3.13 15.99
C SER A 121 6.80 -3.61 14.86
N ASN A 122 7.24 -4.62 14.12
CA ASN A 122 6.51 -5.17 12.96
C ASN A 122 5.28 -5.99 13.41
N ALA A 123 4.48 -5.47 14.33
CA ALA A 123 3.29 -6.12 14.86
C ALA A 123 2.08 -5.86 13.95
N TRP A 124 2.23 -6.17 12.66
CA TRP A 124 1.16 -6.17 11.66
C TRP A 124 0.51 -7.54 11.66
N ALA A 125 -0.78 -7.61 11.97
CA ALA A 125 -1.45 -8.90 12.17
C ALA A 125 -2.81 -8.99 11.48
N CYS A 126 -3.36 -7.88 10.99
CA CYS A 126 -4.60 -7.89 10.22
C CYS A 126 -4.56 -6.94 9.03
N GLY A 127 -5.49 -7.15 8.10
CA GLY A 127 -5.76 -6.26 6.98
C GLY A 127 -7.08 -5.49 7.16
N GLY A 128 -7.34 -4.59 6.23
CA GLY A 128 -8.62 -3.91 6.11
C GLY A 128 -8.74 -3.19 4.77
N SER A 129 -9.89 -2.55 4.56
CA SER A 129 -10.18 -1.78 3.35
C SER A 129 -10.60 -0.35 3.71
N LEU A 130 -9.97 0.65 3.10
CA LEU A 130 -10.35 2.05 3.27
C LEU A 130 -11.70 2.31 2.58
N ILE A 131 -12.74 2.59 3.37
CA ILE A 131 -14.12 2.81 2.88
C ILE A 131 -14.52 4.29 2.87
N SER A 132 -13.78 5.15 3.56
CA SER A 132 -13.96 6.61 3.55
C SER A 132 -12.66 7.32 3.90
N ASN A 133 -12.69 8.65 4.02
CA ASN A 133 -11.52 9.43 4.44
C ASN A 133 -11.05 9.16 5.88
N ARG A 134 -11.90 8.56 6.73
CA ARG A 134 -11.62 8.34 8.17
C ARG A 134 -11.89 6.94 8.67
N TRP A 135 -12.51 6.08 7.85
CA TRP A 135 -12.94 4.74 8.27
C TRP A 135 -12.32 3.64 7.41
N ILE A 136 -11.83 2.61 8.10
CA ILE A 136 -11.34 1.36 7.53
C ILE A 136 -12.30 0.25 7.95
N LEU A 137 -12.76 -0.55 7.00
CA LEU A 137 -13.51 -1.76 7.25
C LEU A 137 -12.55 -2.93 7.51
N SER A 138 -12.78 -3.69 8.57
CA SER A 138 -12.02 -4.90 8.89
C SER A 138 -12.91 -5.92 9.61
N ALA A 139 -12.36 -7.09 9.92
CA ALA A 139 -13.06 -8.11 10.67
C ALA A 139 -13.13 -7.76 12.16
N ALA A 140 -14.21 -8.15 12.84
CA ALA A 140 -14.37 -7.92 14.28
C ALA A 140 -13.26 -8.58 15.12
N HIS A 141 -12.77 -9.76 14.72
CA HIS A 141 -11.67 -10.44 15.41
C HIS A 141 -10.29 -9.78 15.19
N CYS A 142 -10.22 -8.79 14.30
CA CYS A 142 -9.05 -7.92 14.13
C CYS A 142 -9.13 -6.69 15.05
N GLU A 143 -10.13 -6.60 15.91
CA GLU A 143 -10.08 -5.65 17.01
C GLU A 143 -9.03 -6.11 18.02
N LYS A 144 -8.22 -5.17 18.49
CA LYS A 144 -7.27 -5.42 19.55
C LYS A 144 -8.03 -5.52 20.88
N LEU A 145 -8.55 -6.69 21.18
CA LEU A 145 -8.98 -7.01 22.53
C LEU A 145 -7.69 -7.18 23.36
N ASP A 146 -7.29 -6.16 24.11
CA ASP A 146 -6.34 -6.37 25.20
C ASP A 146 -6.99 -7.41 26.13
N ASP A 147 -6.36 -8.56 26.35
CA ASP A 147 -6.80 -9.68 27.21
C ASP A 147 -7.13 -9.22 28.65
N LYS A 148 -8.27 -8.55 28.84
CA LYS A 148 -8.77 -8.09 30.15
C LYS A 148 -10.27 -8.17 30.34
N LEU A 149 -11.04 -8.77 29.42
CA LEU A 149 -12.48 -8.92 29.59
C LEU A 149 -13.02 -10.27 29.06
N VAL A 150 -12.47 -11.38 29.59
CA VAL A 150 -13.21 -12.64 29.81
C VAL A 150 -12.96 -13.08 31.24
#